data_AF-A0A1E4JUV3-F1
#
_entry.id   AF-A0A1E4JUV3-F1
#
_cell.length_a   1.000
_cell.length_b   1.000
_cell.length_c   1.000
_cell.angle_alpha   90.00
_cell.angle_beta   90.00
_cell.angle_gamma   90.00
#
_symmetry.space_group_name_H-M   'P 1'
#
loop_
_entity.id
_entity.type
_entity.pdbx_description
1 polymer ?
#
loop_
_entity_poly.entity_id
_entity_poly.type
_entity_poly.pdbx_seq_one_letter_code
_entity_poly.pdbx_strand_id
1 'polypeptide(L)'
;MIYVLFVALVLAALAAVLVGLGVWLGQRGKRPSAATRAHGYRGDEVDDDLRNVFIAEVKSEIGNLRRNLMLWKAAPANLARLMPLRRSFHTLKGSSRMVGVPALGDFNARFERLLDRVIDKSLAPDAAVVAVVEQAVAALPELLAQFEGQRTPRADIAAIMKTADRLIKSERAVVRPLRSGDATDSLPTAGAAAQAVRAVRSAATPPPPRSSAAEAPRRDDDTTPH
;
A
#
# COMPACT_ATOMS: atom_id res chain seq x y z
N MET A 1 -12.09 -17.40 2.98
CA MET A 1 -13.36 -16.86 2.44
C MET A 1 -13.75 -15.50 3.01
N ILE A 2 -13.83 -15.30 4.33
CA ILE A 2 -14.34 -14.04 4.95
C ILE A 2 -13.68 -12.76 4.40
N TYR A 3 -12.35 -12.75 4.22
CA TYR A 3 -11.61 -11.58 3.68
C TYR A 3 -12.06 -11.16 2.26
N VAL A 4 -12.49 -12.11 1.43
CA VAL A 4 -12.94 -11.82 0.05
C VAL A 4 -14.33 -11.19 0.07
N LEU A 5 -15.23 -11.65 0.95
CA LEU A 5 -16.52 -10.98 1.17
C LEU A 5 -16.34 -9.56 1.71
N PHE A 6 -15.44 -9.35 2.67
CA PHE A 6 -15.22 -8.03 3.26
C PHE A 6 -14.67 -7.03 2.24
N VAL A 7 -13.69 -7.43 1.42
CA VAL A 7 -13.16 -6.60 0.32
C VAL A 7 -14.22 -6.35 -0.77
N ALA A 8 -15.03 -7.36 -1.12
CA ALA A 8 -16.12 -7.19 -2.09
C ALA A 8 -17.19 -6.20 -1.59
N LEU A 9 -17.50 -6.21 -0.29
CA LEU A 9 -18.51 -5.32 0.31
C LEU A 9 -18.01 -3.86 0.41
N VAL A 10 -16.73 -3.66 0.72
CA VAL A 10 -16.08 -2.33 0.68
C VAL A 10 -16.01 -1.78 -0.76
N LEU A 11 -15.71 -2.63 -1.75
CA LEU A 11 -15.71 -2.22 -3.16
C LEU A 11 -17.14 -1.93 -3.69
N ALA A 12 -18.15 -2.69 -3.27
CA ALA A 12 -19.54 -2.43 -3.61
C ALA A 12 -20.05 -1.09 -3.03
N ALA A 13 -19.67 -0.76 -1.79
CA ALA A 13 -19.97 0.53 -1.17
C ALA A 13 -19.33 1.70 -1.94
N LEU A 14 -18.07 1.56 -2.37
CA LEU A 14 -17.38 2.56 -3.20
C LEU A 14 -18.04 2.73 -4.59
N ALA A 15 -18.51 1.64 -5.20
CA ALA A 15 -19.23 1.72 -6.48
C ALA A 15 -20.57 2.48 -6.35
N ALA A 16 -21.33 2.26 -5.27
CA ALA A 16 -22.57 2.98 -5.01
C ALA A 16 -22.35 4.50 -4.83
N VAL A 17 -21.27 4.90 -4.16
CA VAL A 17 -20.90 6.32 -3.99
C VAL A 17 -20.52 6.98 -5.33
N LEU A 18 -19.87 6.24 -6.25
CA LEU A 18 -19.50 6.77 -7.56
C LEU A 18 -20.69 6.87 -8.53
N VAL A 19 -21.67 5.97 -8.44
CA VAL A 19 -22.95 6.09 -9.18
C VAL A 19 -23.77 7.30 -8.68
N GLY A 20 -23.62 7.68 -7.40
CA GLY A 20 -24.28 8.83 -6.81
C GLY A 20 -23.77 10.21 -7.27
N LEU A 21 -22.59 10.30 -7.90
CA LEU A 21 -21.94 11.57 -8.24
C LEU A 21 -22.00 11.96 -9.73
N GLY A 22 -23.09 11.58 -10.41
CA GLY A 22 -23.63 12.39 -11.51
C GLY A 22 -23.21 12.05 -12.95
N VAL A 23 -23.78 10.98 -13.51
CA VAL A 23 -24.14 10.95 -14.94
C VAL A 23 -25.57 10.43 -15.09
N TRP A 24 -26.53 11.35 -15.26
CA TRP A 24 -27.86 11.02 -15.78
C TRP A 24 -28.37 12.11 -16.71
N LEU A 25 -28.30 11.84 -18.02
CA LEU A 25 -29.01 12.63 -19.01
C LEU A 25 -30.49 12.24 -19.00
N GLY A 26 -31.30 13.14 -18.45
CA GLY A 26 -32.65 13.45 -18.95
C GLY A 26 -33.73 12.38 -18.93
N GLN A 27 -34.70 12.57 -18.03
CA GLN A 27 -36.13 12.38 -18.30
C GLN A 27 -36.99 13.12 -17.26
N ARG A 28 -38.02 13.86 -17.69
CA ARG A 28 -39.03 14.42 -16.78
C ARG A 28 -40.16 13.41 -16.65
N GLY A 29 -40.52 13.01 -15.43
CA GLY A 29 -41.66 12.12 -15.21
C GLY A 29 -42.04 11.92 -13.74
N LYS A 30 -43.09 12.63 -13.30
CA LYS A 30 -43.98 12.33 -12.14
C LYS A 30 -43.34 11.80 -10.85
N ARG A 31 -43.26 12.65 -9.82
CA ARG A 31 -43.02 12.23 -8.42
C ARG A 31 -44.31 11.64 -7.81
N PRO A 32 -44.33 10.39 -7.30
CA PRO A 32 -45.21 10.02 -6.20
C PRO A 32 -44.65 10.58 -4.88
N SER A 33 -45.54 11.00 -3.98
CA SER A 33 -45.16 11.48 -2.65
C SER A 33 -44.97 10.30 -1.70
N ALA A 34 -43.80 10.21 -1.06
CA ALA A 34 -43.58 9.38 0.12
C ALA A 34 -42.50 10.03 0.99
N ALA A 35 -42.83 10.31 2.25
CA ALA A 35 -41.88 10.88 3.20
C ALA A 35 -40.88 9.81 3.65
N THR A 36 -39.60 10.02 3.35
CA THR A 36 -38.49 9.30 3.99
C THR A 36 -37.68 10.32 4.79
N ARG A 37 -37.43 10.00 6.06
CA ARG A 37 -36.87 10.91 7.07
C ARG A 37 -35.56 11.55 6.58
N ALA A 38 -35.56 12.87 6.46
CA ALA A 38 -34.33 13.64 6.48
C ALA A 38 -33.66 13.43 7.85
N HIS A 39 -32.62 12.59 7.91
CA HIS A 39 -31.69 12.63 9.02
C HIS A 39 -30.97 13.98 8.92
N GLY A 40 -31.31 14.88 9.83
CA GLY A 40 -30.71 16.21 9.87
C GLY A 40 -29.24 16.10 10.22
N TYR A 41 -28.37 16.29 9.23
CA TYR A 41 -26.93 16.37 9.44
C TYR A 41 -26.61 17.69 10.15
N ARG A 42 -26.75 17.70 11.47
CA ARG A 42 -26.46 18.86 12.33
C ARG A 42 -24.96 18.84 12.62
N GLY A 43 -24.22 19.72 11.96
CA GLY A 43 -22.76 19.61 11.78
C GLY A 43 -21.87 19.87 13.00
N ASP A 44 -22.38 19.74 14.22
CA ASP A 44 -21.66 20.08 15.46
C ASP A 44 -21.25 18.84 16.27
N GLU A 45 -21.84 17.67 15.99
CA GLU A 45 -21.34 16.37 16.41
C GLU A 45 -21.03 15.55 15.15
N VAL A 46 -19.80 15.02 15.05
CA VAL A 46 -19.59 13.82 14.23
C VAL A 46 -20.43 12.74 14.89
N ASP A 47 -21.49 12.31 14.19
CA ASP A 47 -22.40 11.23 14.61
C ASP A 47 -21.64 10.18 15.42
N ASP A 48 -22.03 9.97 16.67
CA ASP A 48 -21.25 9.14 17.61
C ASP A 48 -21.05 7.71 17.06
N ASP A 49 -21.99 7.23 16.24
CA ASP A 49 -21.84 5.96 15.51
C ASP A 49 -20.69 6.04 14.49
N LEU A 50 -20.62 7.10 13.68
CA LEU A 50 -19.51 7.35 12.74
C LEU A 50 -18.18 7.53 13.47
N ARG A 51 -18.19 8.20 14.62
CA ARG A 51 -17.00 8.36 15.49
C ARG A 51 -16.53 7.02 16.04
N ASN A 52 -17.44 6.17 16.51
CA ASN A 52 -17.12 4.84 17.04
C ASN A 52 -16.59 3.90 15.93
N VAL A 53 -17.21 3.92 14.74
CA VAL A 53 -16.72 3.20 13.55
C VAL A 53 -15.30 3.66 13.18
N PHE A 54 -15.04 4.97 13.18
CA PHE A 54 -13.70 5.51 12.92
C PHE A 54 -12.67 5.05 13.96
N ILE A 55 -13.01 5.08 15.26
CA ILE A 55 -12.11 4.61 16.33
C ILE A 55 -11.76 3.13 16.15
N ALA A 56 -12.72 2.29 15.76
CA ALA A 56 -12.49 0.88 15.48
C ALA A 56 -11.57 0.68 14.25
N GLU A 57 -11.80 1.44 13.17
CA GLU A 57 -10.98 1.40 11.96
C GLU A 57 -9.54 1.84 12.23
N VAL A 58 -9.34 2.94 12.99
CA VAL A 58 -7.99 3.39 13.38
C VAL A 58 -7.28 2.35 14.25
N LYS A 59 -7.99 1.69 15.19
CA LYS A 59 -7.42 0.60 16.01
C LYS A 59 -6.98 -0.59 15.14
N SER A 60 -7.78 -0.97 14.15
CA SER A 60 -7.44 -1.99 13.15
C SER A 60 -6.20 -1.60 12.35
N GLU A 61 -6.15 -0.37 11.84
CA GLU A 61 -5.10 0.09 10.94
C GLU A 61 -3.76 0.38 11.66
N ILE A 62 -3.79 0.75 12.94
CA ILE A 62 -2.60 0.73 13.82
C ILE A 62 -2.05 -0.70 13.95
N GLY A 63 -2.92 -1.71 13.98
CA GLY A 63 -2.52 -3.12 13.92
C GLY A 63 -1.83 -3.49 12.60
N ASN A 64 -2.34 -3.00 11.47
CA ASN A 64 -1.71 -3.14 10.16
C ASN A 64 -0.33 -2.45 10.10
N LEU A 65 -0.23 -1.20 10.55
CA LEU A 65 1.02 -0.45 10.65
C LEU A 65 2.10 -1.21 11.44
N ARG A 66 1.76 -1.72 12.64
CA ARG A 66 2.71 -2.46 13.49
C ARG A 66 3.25 -3.71 12.80
N ARG A 67 2.39 -4.49 12.14
CA ARG A 67 2.82 -5.67 11.36
C ARG A 67 3.72 -5.29 10.18
N ASN A 68 3.28 -4.32 9.38
CA ASN A 68 4.02 -3.87 8.19
C ASN A 68 5.37 -3.25 8.55
N LEU A 69 5.44 -2.52 9.67
CA LEU A 69 6.66 -1.92 10.22
C LEU A 69 7.68 -2.99 10.59
N MET A 70 7.29 -4.06 11.30
CA MET A 70 8.20 -5.15 11.63
C MET A 70 8.78 -5.82 10.38
N LEU A 71 7.94 -6.06 9.35
CA LEU A 71 8.38 -6.66 8.09
C LEU A 71 9.36 -5.76 7.33
N TRP A 72 9.07 -4.45 7.26
CA TRP A 72 9.92 -3.46 6.59
C TRP A 72 11.25 -3.22 7.34
N LYS A 73 11.23 -3.11 8.68
CA LYS A 73 12.44 -3.01 9.52
C LYS A 73 13.45 -4.13 9.25
N ALA A 74 12.98 -5.35 8.99
CA ALA A 74 13.83 -6.49 8.69
C ALA A 74 14.50 -6.43 7.30
N ALA A 75 14.05 -5.54 6.40
CA ALA A 75 14.69 -5.27 5.11
C ALA A 75 14.30 -3.87 4.58
N PRO A 76 14.87 -2.76 5.11
CA PRO A 76 14.37 -1.41 4.82
C PRO A 76 14.49 -0.98 3.36
N ALA A 77 15.45 -1.53 2.62
CA ALA A 77 15.62 -1.32 1.18
C ALA A 77 14.57 -2.06 0.31
N ASN A 78 13.78 -2.97 0.89
CA ASN A 78 12.77 -3.72 0.15
C ASN A 78 11.46 -2.92 0.05
N LEU A 79 11.30 -2.19 -1.07
CA LEU A 79 10.13 -1.36 -1.34
C LEU A 79 8.81 -2.14 -1.32
N ALA A 80 8.79 -3.43 -1.67
CA ALA A 80 7.57 -4.24 -1.61
C ALA A 80 7.06 -4.44 -0.18
N ARG A 81 7.94 -4.39 0.84
CA ARG A 81 7.56 -4.37 2.26
C ARG A 81 7.17 -2.99 2.77
N LEU A 82 7.65 -1.92 2.11
CA LEU A 82 7.31 -0.54 2.43
C LEU A 82 5.92 -0.13 1.94
N MET A 83 5.50 -0.61 0.76
CA MET A 83 4.22 -0.25 0.14
C MET A 83 2.99 -0.50 1.04
N PRO A 84 2.87 -1.63 1.77
CA PRO A 84 1.80 -1.83 2.75
C PRO A 84 1.84 -0.82 3.91
N LEU A 85 3.03 -0.48 4.43
CA LEU A 85 3.20 0.49 5.52
C LEU A 85 2.75 1.89 5.09
N ARG A 86 3.15 2.33 3.89
CA ARG A 86 2.73 3.60 3.29
C ARG A 86 1.23 3.64 3.03
N ARG A 87 0.63 2.55 2.57
CA ARG A 87 -0.83 2.43 2.37
C ARG A 87 -1.59 2.68 3.68
N SER A 88 -1.12 2.12 4.79
CA SER A 88 -1.78 2.33 6.08
C SER A 88 -1.78 3.79 6.55
N PHE A 89 -0.67 4.52 6.37
CA PHE A 89 -0.64 5.98 6.61
C PHE A 89 -1.60 6.74 5.68
N HIS A 90 -1.72 6.33 4.41
CA HIS A 90 -2.68 6.91 3.46
C HIS A 90 -4.13 6.68 3.90
N THR A 91 -4.48 5.46 4.33
CA THR A 91 -5.82 5.13 4.88
C THR A 91 -6.15 6.02 6.08
N LEU A 92 -5.23 6.10 7.06
CA LEU A 92 -5.42 6.93 8.25
C LEU A 92 -5.53 8.43 7.94
N LYS A 93 -4.76 8.95 6.97
CA LYS A 93 -4.91 10.34 6.48
C LYS A 93 -6.31 10.56 5.91
N GLY A 94 -6.79 9.63 5.08
CA GLY A 94 -8.12 9.71 4.45
C GLY A 94 -9.23 9.69 5.49
N SER A 95 -9.25 8.68 6.36
CA SER A 95 -10.28 8.53 7.38
C SER A 95 -10.32 9.69 8.37
N SER A 96 -9.16 10.17 8.84
CA SER A 96 -9.09 11.31 9.78
C SER A 96 -9.70 12.59 9.22
N ARG A 97 -9.67 12.80 7.89
CA ARG A 97 -10.32 13.96 7.25
C ARG A 97 -11.83 13.81 7.14
N MET A 98 -12.34 12.59 6.93
CA MET A 98 -13.78 12.34 6.83
C MET A 98 -14.51 12.60 8.16
N VAL A 99 -13.85 12.36 9.29
CA VAL A 99 -14.39 12.63 10.64
C VAL A 99 -13.85 13.91 11.29
N GLY A 100 -13.31 14.85 10.50
CA GLY A 100 -12.94 16.18 11.03
C GLY A 100 -11.83 16.20 12.09
N VAL A 101 -10.86 15.27 12.03
CA VAL A 101 -9.70 15.20 12.96
C VAL A 101 -8.42 15.67 12.25
N PRO A 102 -8.24 16.99 12.02
CA PRO A 102 -7.15 17.50 11.19
C PRO A 102 -5.76 17.17 11.75
N ALA A 103 -5.58 17.22 13.08
CA ALA A 103 -4.28 16.93 13.71
C ALA A 103 -3.78 15.50 13.41
N LEU A 104 -4.67 14.50 13.44
CA LEU A 104 -4.35 13.13 13.10
C LEU A 104 -4.17 12.95 11.58
N GLY A 105 -4.97 13.65 10.77
CA GLY A 105 -4.80 13.67 9.31
C GLY A 105 -3.44 14.23 8.88
N ASP A 106 -3.01 15.35 9.47
CA ASP A 106 -1.75 16.02 9.16
C ASP A 106 -0.53 15.24 9.66
N PHE A 107 -0.64 14.59 10.83
CA PHE A 107 0.35 13.65 11.31
C PHE A 107 0.58 12.52 10.30
N ASN A 108 -0.49 11.80 9.93
CA ASN A 108 -0.40 10.70 8.96
C ASN A 108 0.10 11.17 7.58
N ALA A 109 -0.33 12.35 7.13
CA ALA A 109 0.11 12.92 5.85
C ALA A 109 1.63 13.22 5.80
N ARG A 110 2.27 13.54 6.94
CA ARG A 110 3.74 13.70 6.99
C ARG A 110 4.45 12.37 6.79
N PHE A 111 3.98 11.31 7.45
CA PHE A 111 4.59 9.99 7.33
C PHE A 111 4.34 9.35 5.96
N GLU A 112 3.18 9.55 5.35
CA GLU A 112 2.96 9.18 3.94
C GLU A 112 3.98 9.87 3.02
N ARG A 113 4.18 11.19 3.14
CA ARG A 113 5.18 11.93 2.34
C ARG A 113 6.62 11.50 2.60
N LEU A 114 6.96 11.19 3.85
CA LEU A 114 8.29 10.66 4.19
C LEU A 114 8.55 9.32 3.48
N LEU A 115 7.56 8.42 3.50
CA LEU A 115 7.67 7.12 2.86
C LEU A 115 7.61 7.22 1.32
N ASP A 116 6.88 8.19 0.77
CA ASP A 116 6.90 8.49 -0.67
C ASP A 116 8.31 8.85 -1.16
N ARG A 117 9.06 9.65 -0.39
CA ARG A 117 10.47 9.94 -0.70
C ARG A 117 11.40 8.72 -0.62
N VAL A 118 11.04 7.70 0.14
CA VAL A 118 11.79 6.43 0.17
C VAL A 118 11.41 5.56 -1.04
N ILE A 119 10.15 5.59 -1.46
CA ILE A 119 9.64 4.87 -2.64
C ILE A 119 10.21 5.45 -3.94
N ASP A 120 10.26 6.78 -4.07
CA ASP A 120 10.85 7.49 -5.23
C ASP A 120 12.39 7.50 -5.22
N LYS A 121 13.01 6.97 -4.14
CA LYS A 121 14.46 6.86 -3.90
C LYS A 121 15.19 8.19 -3.72
N SER A 122 14.47 9.29 -3.51
CA SER A 122 15.08 10.58 -3.14
C SER A 122 15.53 10.65 -1.68
N LEU A 123 15.10 9.71 -0.83
CA LEU A 123 15.50 9.55 0.56
C LEU A 123 15.91 8.10 0.85
N ALA A 124 17.10 7.89 1.41
CA ALA A 124 17.54 6.56 1.83
C ALA A 124 16.79 6.08 3.10
N PRO A 125 16.39 4.81 3.20
CA PRO A 125 15.77 4.24 4.40
C PRO A 125 16.83 3.93 5.48
N ASP A 126 17.51 4.98 5.95
CA ASP A 126 18.55 4.89 6.97
C ASP A 126 17.96 4.70 8.39
N ALA A 127 18.83 4.52 9.38
CA ALA A 127 18.43 4.33 10.77
C ALA A 127 17.59 5.49 11.34
N ALA A 128 17.78 6.72 10.86
CA ALA A 128 16.99 7.88 11.31
C ALA A 128 15.59 7.88 10.70
N VAL A 129 15.45 7.50 9.42
CA VAL A 129 14.15 7.32 8.76
C VAL A 129 13.38 6.17 9.40
N VAL A 130 14.02 5.04 9.66
CA VAL A 130 13.40 3.90 10.35
C VAL A 130 12.96 4.31 11.77
N ALA A 131 13.83 4.94 12.56
CA ALA A 131 13.52 5.35 13.93
C ALA A 131 12.35 6.35 14.03
N VAL A 132 12.26 7.35 13.13
CA VAL A 132 11.14 8.31 13.18
C VAL A 132 9.80 7.66 12.80
N VAL A 133 9.81 6.68 11.89
CA VAL A 133 8.60 5.91 11.52
C VAL A 133 8.18 4.99 12.67
N GLU A 134 9.11 4.40 13.41
CA GLU A 134 8.82 3.65 14.65
C GLU A 134 8.15 4.54 15.71
N GLN A 135 8.73 5.72 15.97
CA GLN A 135 8.15 6.71 16.88
C GLN A 135 6.74 7.12 16.43
N ALA A 136 6.51 7.25 15.11
CA ALA A 136 5.20 7.60 14.58
C ALA A 136 4.15 6.53 14.85
N VAL A 137 4.46 5.26 14.57
CA VAL A 137 3.56 4.13 14.82
C VAL A 137 3.33 3.90 16.32
N ALA A 138 4.32 4.23 17.17
CA ALA A 138 4.18 4.20 18.62
C ALA A 138 3.30 5.33 19.17
N ALA A 139 3.27 6.50 18.51
CA ALA A 139 2.49 7.66 18.94
C ALA A 139 1.01 7.63 18.53
N LEU A 140 0.63 6.91 17.46
CA LEU A 140 -0.76 6.83 16.99
C LEU A 140 -1.80 6.37 18.05
N PRO A 141 -1.53 5.38 18.92
CA PRO A 141 -2.43 5.04 20.03
C PRO A 141 -2.63 6.18 21.04
N GLU A 142 -1.64 7.07 21.20
CA GLU A 142 -1.76 8.22 22.11
C GLU A 142 -2.55 9.36 21.48
N LEU A 143 -2.34 9.61 20.18
CA LEU A 143 -3.18 10.52 19.39
C LEU A 143 -4.64 10.06 19.34
N LEU A 144 -4.88 8.75 19.21
CA LEU A 144 -6.23 8.20 19.27
C LEU A 144 -6.84 8.35 20.67
N ALA A 145 -6.08 8.07 21.74
CA ALA A 145 -6.56 8.27 23.11
C ALA A 145 -6.86 9.75 23.42
N GLN A 146 -6.14 10.69 22.80
CA GLN A 146 -6.45 12.12 22.85
C GLN A 146 -7.77 12.45 22.15
N PHE A 147 -8.02 11.88 20.97
CA PHE A 147 -9.31 12.01 20.26
C PHE A 147 -10.47 11.29 20.99
N GLU A 148 -10.18 10.22 21.72
CA GLU A 148 -11.12 9.57 22.64
C GLU A 148 -11.39 10.40 23.91
N GLY A 149 -10.74 11.57 24.08
CA GLY A 149 -10.91 12.47 25.23
C GLY A 149 -10.23 12.01 26.52
N GLN A 150 -9.40 10.97 26.46
CA GLN A 150 -8.93 10.24 27.65
C GLN A 150 -7.69 10.87 28.29
N ARG A 151 -6.74 11.36 27.48
CA ARG A 151 -5.45 11.90 27.95
C ARG A 151 -4.71 12.70 26.89
N THR A 152 -3.82 13.58 27.30
CA THR A 152 -2.79 14.14 26.43
C THR A 152 -1.75 13.06 26.04
N PRO A 153 -1.15 13.14 24.84
CA PRO A 153 -0.01 12.31 24.49
C PRO A 153 1.19 12.57 25.41
N ARG A 154 1.94 11.51 25.74
CA ARG A 154 3.24 11.57 26.40
C ARG A 154 4.36 11.69 25.38
N ALA A 155 4.17 11.10 24.19
CA ALA A 155 5.06 11.29 23.06
C ALA A 155 5.08 12.76 22.61
N ASP A 156 6.26 13.31 22.37
CA ASP A 156 6.41 14.64 21.77
C ASP A 156 6.07 14.59 20.27
N ILE A 157 4.76 14.66 19.99
CA ILE A 157 4.19 14.66 18.65
C ILE A 157 4.83 15.76 17.78
N ALA A 158 5.11 16.92 18.36
CA ALA A 158 5.70 18.05 17.65
C ALA A 158 7.15 17.77 17.24
N ALA A 159 7.97 17.20 18.13
CA ALA A 159 9.34 16.79 17.80
C ALA A 159 9.40 15.63 16.79
N ILE A 160 8.46 14.68 16.87
CA ILE A 160 8.29 13.59 15.89
C ILE A 160 7.99 14.19 14.50
N MET A 161 6.97 15.03 14.39
CA MET A 161 6.59 15.71 13.12
C MET A 161 7.72 16.60 12.60
N LYS A 162 8.38 17.39 13.46
CA LYS A 162 9.54 18.22 13.10
C LYS A 162 10.72 17.39 12.62
N THR A 163 10.87 16.15 13.08
CA THR A 163 11.94 15.24 12.64
C THR A 163 11.63 14.61 11.29
N ALA A 164 10.38 14.18 11.07
CA ALA A 164 9.92 13.78 9.74
C ALA A 164 10.10 14.90 8.72
N ASP A 165 9.76 16.14 9.06
CA ASP A 165 9.94 17.31 8.18
C ASP A 165 11.40 17.60 7.81
N ARG A 166 12.33 17.47 8.76
CA ARG A 166 13.77 17.64 8.47
C ARG A 166 14.25 16.59 7.47
N LEU A 167 13.80 15.34 7.62
CA LEU A 167 14.13 14.25 6.69
C LEU A 167 13.47 14.46 5.31
N ILE A 168 12.19 14.83 5.27
CA ILE A 168 11.45 15.18 4.04
C ILE A 168 12.10 16.34 3.29
N LYS A 169 12.70 17.31 3.97
CA LYS A 169 13.43 18.42 3.35
C LYS A 169 14.90 18.11 3.05
N SER A 170 15.47 17.05 3.61
CA SER A 170 16.89 16.75 3.42
C SER A 170 17.15 16.11 2.05
N GLU A 171 17.99 16.77 1.26
CA GLU A 171 18.68 16.16 0.11
C GLU A 171 19.87 15.35 0.62
N ARG A 172 19.62 14.34 1.47
CA ARG A 172 20.66 13.39 1.85
C ARG A 172 20.97 12.51 0.66
N ALA A 173 21.93 12.98 -0.12
CA ALA A 173 22.41 12.38 -1.35
C ALA A 173 22.55 10.86 -1.19
N VAL A 174 21.98 10.12 -2.14
CA VAL A 174 22.30 8.71 -2.33
C VAL A 174 23.80 8.65 -2.61
N VAL A 175 24.58 8.27 -1.59
CA VAL A 175 26.01 8.02 -1.74
C VAL A 175 26.16 6.78 -2.62
N ARG A 176 26.16 7.00 -3.94
CA ARG A 176 26.70 6.05 -4.90
C ARG A 176 28.12 5.75 -4.44
N PRO A 177 28.50 4.48 -4.18
CA PRO A 177 29.87 4.16 -3.84
C PRO A 177 30.77 4.72 -4.94
N LEU A 178 31.66 5.62 -4.57
CA LEU A 178 32.80 5.95 -5.43
C LEU A 178 33.57 4.63 -5.58
N ARG A 179 33.59 4.09 -6.81
CA ARG A 179 34.57 3.07 -7.16
C ARG A 179 35.93 3.66 -6.89
N SER A 180 36.64 3.16 -5.88
CA SER A 180 38.08 3.37 -5.76
C SER A 180 38.71 2.99 -7.09
N GLY A 181 39.56 3.85 -7.63
CA GLY A 181 40.13 3.65 -8.95
C GLY A 181 41.24 2.60 -8.90
N ASP A 182 41.03 1.49 -9.58
CA ASP A 182 42.15 0.67 -10.06
C ASP A 182 42.73 1.33 -11.30
N ALA A 183 43.72 2.19 -11.08
CA ALA A 183 44.55 2.79 -12.10
C ALA A 183 46.03 2.53 -11.76
N THR A 184 46.46 1.29 -11.99
CA THR A 184 47.88 0.98 -12.25
C THR A 184 48.01 0.52 -13.69
N ASP A 185 48.59 1.41 -14.48
CA ASP A 185 48.87 1.25 -15.91
C ASP A 185 49.96 0.20 -16.18
N SER A 186 49.79 -0.60 -17.23
CA SER A 186 50.83 -1.34 -17.98
C SER A 186 50.22 -2.13 -19.15
N LEU A 187 50.60 -1.78 -20.38
CA LEU A 187 50.12 -2.38 -21.64
C LEU A 187 51.06 -3.55 -22.11
N PRO A 188 51.17 -3.93 -23.41
CA PRO A 188 50.69 -5.25 -23.86
C PRO A 188 51.75 -6.13 -24.54
N THR A 189 51.55 -7.45 -24.65
CA THR A 189 52.44 -8.30 -25.48
C THR A 189 51.73 -9.47 -26.17
N ALA A 190 52.08 -9.65 -27.46
CA ALA A 190 51.93 -10.83 -28.32
C ALA A 190 50.54 -11.44 -28.58
N GLY A 191 50.17 -11.48 -29.87
CA GLY A 191 49.20 -12.45 -30.39
C GLY A 191 49.88 -13.72 -30.94
N ALA A 192 49.08 -14.50 -31.68
CA ALA A 192 49.45 -15.69 -32.47
C ALA A 192 49.54 -17.07 -31.75
N ALA A 193 48.39 -17.73 -31.63
CA ALA A 193 48.20 -19.17 -31.92
C ALA A 193 46.69 -19.39 -32.20
N ALA A 194 46.24 -19.47 -33.46
CA ALA A 194 46.30 -20.61 -34.39
C ALA A 194 45.16 -21.64 -34.16
N GLN A 195 44.51 -22.04 -35.26
CA GLN A 195 43.24 -22.78 -35.29
C GLN A 195 43.42 -24.31 -35.21
N ALA A 196 42.55 -25.00 -34.45
CA ALA A 196 42.32 -26.45 -34.47
C ALA A 196 41.00 -26.76 -33.72
N VAL A 197 40.08 -27.67 -34.08
CA VAL A 197 39.79 -28.43 -35.33
C VAL A 197 38.25 -28.45 -35.52
N ARG A 198 37.75 -28.54 -36.76
CA ARG A 198 36.31 -28.73 -37.09
C ARG A 198 36.04 -30.17 -37.56
N ALA A 199 35.30 -30.96 -36.79
CA ALA A 199 34.45 -32.12 -37.17
C ALA A 199 33.91 -32.77 -35.86
N VAL A 200 32.71 -33.35 -35.74
CA VAL A 200 31.79 -34.00 -36.71
C VAL A 200 30.32 -33.61 -36.46
N ARG A 201 29.51 -33.59 -37.53
CA ARG A 201 28.03 -33.46 -37.53
C ARG A 201 27.35 -34.81 -37.26
N SER A 202 26.32 -34.83 -36.41
CA SER A 202 25.06 -35.65 -36.50
C SER A 202 24.31 -35.59 -35.17
N ALA A 203 22.98 -35.65 -35.07
CA ALA A 203 21.90 -35.50 -36.06
C ALA A 203 20.64 -35.02 -35.29
N ALA A 204 19.97 -33.97 -35.75
CA ALA A 204 18.65 -34.04 -36.40
C ALA A 204 17.42 -34.03 -35.45
N THR A 205 16.74 -32.88 -35.43
CA THR A 205 15.34 -32.73 -35.00
C THR A 205 14.40 -32.98 -36.19
N PRO A 206 13.38 -33.86 -36.08
CA PRO A 206 12.26 -33.92 -37.02
C PRO A 206 11.05 -33.03 -36.58
N PRO A 207 10.17 -32.61 -37.49
CA PRO A 207 9.10 -31.64 -37.22
C PRO A 207 7.73 -32.23 -36.83
N PRO A 208 6.79 -31.44 -36.26
CA PRO A 208 5.35 -31.73 -36.21
C PRO A 208 4.72 -31.49 -37.61
N PRO A 209 3.56 -32.10 -38.01
CA PRO A 209 2.22 -31.97 -37.39
C PRO A 209 1.46 -33.34 -37.35
N ARG A 210 0.13 -33.56 -37.21
CA ARG A 210 -1.14 -32.79 -37.45
C ARG A 210 -2.25 -33.18 -36.43
N SER A 211 -3.44 -32.59 -36.59
CA SER A 211 -4.70 -32.87 -35.86
C SER A 211 -5.63 -33.83 -36.63
N SER A 212 -6.38 -34.69 -35.93
CA SER A 212 -7.82 -34.96 -36.18
C SER A 212 -8.49 -35.93 -35.17
N ALA A 213 -9.61 -35.48 -34.59
CA ALA A 213 -10.83 -36.22 -34.17
C ALA A 213 -10.84 -37.42 -33.17
N ALA A 214 -11.84 -37.34 -32.27
CA ALA A 214 -12.66 -38.39 -31.63
C ALA A 214 -12.01 -39.49 -30.76
N GLU A 215 -12.37 -39.54 -29.47
CA GLU A 215 -13.42 -40.46 -28.95
C GLU A 215 -13.74 -40.10 -27.48
N ALA A 216 -15.00 -40.25 -27.05
CA ALA A 216 -15.40 -40.05 -25.65
C ALA A 216 -15.38 -41.38 -24.87
N PRO A 217 -15.37 -41.35 -23.52
CA PRO A 217 -16.50 -41.99 -22.86
C PRO A 217 -17.01 -41.32 -21.57
N ARG A 218 -18.35 -41.27 -21.51
CA ARG A 218 -19.25 -41.61 -20.38
C ARG A 218 -19.07 -40.93 -19.03
N ARG A 219 -20.16 -40.30 -18.57
CA ARG A 219 -20.45 -40.04 -17.16
C ARG A 219 -20.98 -41.32 -16.52
N ASP A 220 -20.57 -41.58 -15.30
CA ASP A 220 -21.31 -42.47 -14.38
C ASP A 220 -22.29 -41.59 -13.60
N ASP A 221 -23.57 -41.61 -13.99
CA ASP A 221 -24.63 -40.95 -13.22
C ASP A 221 -25.12 -41.86 -12.09
N ASP A 222 -25.10 -41.31 -10.88
CA ASP A 222 -25.65 -41.88 -9.65
C ASP A 222 -27.16 -42.16 -9.79
N THR A 223 -27.63 -43.30 -9.27
CA THR A 223 -29.05 -43.58 -9.07
C THR A 223 -29.21 -44.40 -7.80
N THR A 224 -29.22 -43.71 -6.66
CA THR A 224 -29.68 -44.25 -5.39
C THR A 224 -31.21 -44.10 -5.29
N PRO A 225 -31.99 -45.16 -4.98
CA PRO A 225 -33.44 -45.08 -4.87
C PRO A 225 -33.91 -44.78 -3.44
N HIS A 226 -34.87 -43.87 -3.29
CA HIS A 226 -35.76 -43.75 -2.13
C HIS A 226 -37.07 -43.04 -2.51
#